data_AF-A0A3A5HBL3-F1
#
_entry.id   AF-A0A3A5HBL3-F1
#
_cell.length_a   1.000
_cell.length_b   1.000
_cell.length_c   1.000
_cell.angle_alpha   90.00
_cell.angle_beta   90.00
_cell.angle_gamma   90.00
#
_symmetry.space_group_name_H-M   'P 1'
#
loop_
_entity.id
_entity.type
_entity.pdbx_description
1 polymer ?
#
loop_
_entity_poly.entity_id
_entity_poly.type
_entity_poly.pdbx_seq_one_letter_code
_entity_poly.pdbx_strand_id
1 'polypeptide(L)'
;MTMSAAARFNQTGFSRFINSPAGRVFRLGAFVAFLAAGILLRHSPVGIALMVWSIVPLTAGSFNLCYISGLLGGPFSSRKIRALQS
;
A
#
# COMPACT_ATOMS: atom_id res chain seq x y z
N MET A 1 -5.92 17.60 -23.36
CA MET A 1 -5.89 17.49 -21.88
C MET A 1 -5.09 16.23 -21.53
N THR A 2 -3.95 16.38 -20.86
CA THR A 2 -3.17 15.23 -20.36
C THR A 2 -3.84 14.68 -19.11
N MET A 3 -4.05 13.37 -19.03
CA MET A 3 -4.54 12.73 -17.80
C MET A 3 -3.50 12.86 -16.69
N SER A 4 -3.96 13.08 -15.46
CA SER A 4 -3.08 13.09 -14.28
C SER A 4 -2.45 11.71 -14.03
N ALA A 5 -1.32 11.69 -13.32
CA ALA A 5 -0.64 10.44 -12.97
C ALA A 5 -1.54 9.50 -12.15
N ALA A 6 -2.32 10.04 -11.20
CA ALA A 6 -3.31 9.29 -10.44
C ALA A 6 -4.43 8.70 -11.33
N ALA A 7 -4.92 9.44 -12.33
CA ALA A 7 -5.93 8.95 -13.26
C ALA A 7 -5.39 7.77 -14.10
N ARG A 8 -4.15 7.88 -14.61
CA ARG A 8 -3.47 6.79 -15.32
C ARG A 8 -3.29 5.56 -14.44
N PHE A 9 -2.87 5.76 -13.19
CA PHE A 9 -2.75 4.69 -12.21
C PHE A 9 -4.10 3.97 -11.97
N ASN A 10 -5.19 4.72 -11.80
CA ASN A 10 -6.53 4.15 -11.54
C ASN A 10 -7.05 3.24 -12.66
N GLN A 11 -6.59 3.43 -13.90
CA GLN A 11 -6.95 2.56 -15.03
C GLN A 11 -6.18 1.23 -15.05
N THR A 12 -5.15 1.05 -14.22
CA THR A 12 -4.33 -0.17 -14.21
C THR A 12 -5.00 -1.31 -13.45
N GLY A 13 -4.77 -2.54 -13.90
CA GLY A 13 -5.18 -3.75 -13.16
C GLY A 13 -4.54 -3.83 -11.78
N PHE A 14 -3.30 -3.34 -11.63
CA PHE A 14 -2.62 -3.25 -10.35
C PHE A 14 -3.35 -2.31 -9.38
N SER A 15 -3.80 -1.13 -9.82
CA SER A 15 -4.58 -0.23 -8.97
C SER A 15 -5.90 -0.85 -8.52
N ARG A 16 -6.59 -1.60 -9.40
CA ARG A 16 -7.80 -2.34 -9.04
C ARG A 16 -7.52 -3.42 -8.00
N PHE A 17 -6.48 -4.23 -8.20
CA PHE A 17 -6.04 -5.24 -7.24
C PHE A 17 -5.69 -4.63 -5.88
N ILE A 18 -4.75 -3.68 -5.86
CA ILE A 18 -4.18 -3.18 -4.60
C ILE A 18 -5.22 -2.44 -3.76
N ASN A 19 -6.23 -1.80 -4.38
CA ASN A 19 -7.32 -1.09 -3.68
C ASN A 19 -8.56 -1.95 -3.36
N SER A 20 -8.56 -3.22 -3.75
CA SER A 20 -9.62 -4.20 -3.46
C SER A 20 -9.52 -4.77 -2.02
N PRO A 21 -10.53 -5.52 -1.55
CA PRO A 21 -10.42 -6.29 -0.32
C PRO A 21 -9.24 -7.28 -0.32
N ALA A 22 -8.95 -7.93 -1.47
CA ALA A 22 -7.79 -8.80 -1.60
C ALA A 22 -6.47 -8.01 -1.45
N GLY A 23 -6.41 -6.79 -2.01
CA GLY A 23 -5.29 -5.88 -1.81
C GLY A 23 -5.08 -5.47 -0.34
N ARG A 24 -6.18 -5.32 0.42
CA ARG A 24 -6.09 -5.09 1.87
C ARG A 24 -5.46 -6.28 2.60
N VAL A 25 -5.89 -7.50 2.28
CA VAL A 25 -5.30 -8.72 2.85
C VAL A 25 -3.82 -8.82 2.49
N PHE A 26 -3.47 -8.54 1.22
CA PHE A 26 -2.08 -8.51 0.78
C PHE A 26 -1.22 -7.53 1.58
N ARG A 27 -1.69 -6.29 1.81
CA ARG A 27 -0.97 -5.30 2.63
C ARG A 27 -0.75 -5.79 4.05
N LEU A 28 -1.77 -6.36 4.69
CA LEU A 28 -1.62 -6.91 6.05
C LEU A 28 -0.67 -8.12 6.07
N GLY A 29 -0.71 -8.97 5.04
CA GLY A 29 0.26 -10.06 4.86
C GLY A 29 1.69 -9.54 4.69
N ALA A 30 1.89 -8.48 3.91
CA ALA A 30 3.18 -7.82 3.76
C ALA A 30 3.69 -7.25 5.09
N PHE A 31 2.83 -6.64 5.91
CA PHE A 31 3.19 -6.22 7.27
C PHE A 31 3.73 -7.38 8.10
N VAL A 32 3.00 -8.49 8.17
CA VAL A 32 3.43 -9.68 8.94
C VAL A 32 4.76 -10.20 8.41
N ALA A 33 4.92 -10.29 7.09
CA ALA A 33 6.15 -10.78 6.47
C ALA A 33 7.36 -9.88 6.79
N PHE A 34 7.23 -8.56 6.62
CA PHE A 34 8.30 -7.62 6.91
C PHE A 34 8.65 -7.59 8.40
N LEU A 35 7.65 -7.60 9.28
CA LEU A 35 7.88 -7.60 10.72
C LEU A 35 8.58 -8.90 11.15
N ALA A 36 8.11 -10.06 10.70
CA ALA A 36 8.72 -11.35 11.01
C ALA A 36 10.18 -11.41 10.52
N ALA A 37 10.44 -11.03 9.27
CA ALA A 37 11.80 -10.97 8.73
C ALA A 37 12.69 -9.99 9.54
N GLY A 38 12.14 -8.84 9.93
CA GLY A 38 12.83 -7.86 10.77
C GLY A 38 13.20 -8.40 12.14
N ILE A 39 12.32 -9.16 12.79
CA ILE A 39 12.58 -9.81 14.09
C ILE A 39 13.68 -10.87 13.98
N LEU A 40 13.68 -11.66 12.90
CA LEU A 40 14.72 -12.67 12.62
C LEU A 40 16.10 -12.02 12.41
N LEU A 41 16.13 -10.84 11.78
CA LEU A 41 17.34 -10.09 11.45
C LEU A 41 17.64 -8.94 12.43
N ARG A 42 17.02 -8.92 13.62
CA ARG A 42 16.99 -7.76 14.54
C ARG A 42 18.35 -7.24 14.99
N HIS A 43 19.41 -8.05 14.89
CA HIS A 43 20.77 -7.67 15.22
C HIS A 43 21.50 -6.94 14.08
N SER A 44 20.82 -6.69 12.96
CA SER A 44 21.34 -5.98 11.79
C SER A 44 20.57 -4.69 11.50
N PRO A 45 21.21 -3.68 10.88
CA PRO A 45 20.51 -2.49 10.41
C PRO A 45 19.35 -2.80 9.46
N VAL A 46 19.50 -3.84 8.63
CA VAL A 46 18.45 -4.30 7.71
C VAL A 46 17.23 -4.80 8.48
N GLY A 47 17.41 -5.58 9.54
CA GLY A 47 16.30 -6.05 10.37
C GLY A 47 15.53 -4.91 11.02
N ILE A 48 16.24 -3.91 11.55
CA ILE A 48 15.63 -2.69 12.09
C ILE A 48 14.84 -1.96 11.01
N ALA A 49 15.42 -1.77 9.82
CA ALA A 49 14.74 -1.13 8.69
C ALA A 49 13.46 -1.87 8.29
N LEU A 50 13.46 -3.20 8.26
CA LEU A 50 12.28 -4.02 7.94
C LEU A 50 11.18 -3.86 8.99
N MET A 51 11.54 -3.85 10.28
CA MET A 51 10.57 -3.65 11.37
C MET A 51 9.92 -2.27 11.27
N VAL A 52 10.71 -1.21 11.05
CA VAL A 52 10.18 0.15 10.87
C VAL A 52 9.34 0.24 9.60
N TRP A 53 9.81 -0.35 8.50
CA TRP A 53 9.09 -0.35 7.22
C TRP A 53 7.73 -1.05 7.31
N SER A 54 7.61 -2.09 8.15
CA SER A 54 6.36 -2.84 8.35
C SER A 54 5.19 -1.96 8.81
N ILE A 55 5.46 -0.80 9.42
CA ILE A 55 4.43 0.17 9.81
C ILE A 55 3.64 0.66 8.58
N VAL A 56 4.30 0.83 7.42
CA VAL A 56 3.66 1.32 6.18
C VAL A 56 2.56 0.37 5.68
N PRO A 57 2.82 -0.93 5.43
CA PRO A 57 1.76 -1.86 5.05
C PRO A 57 0.71 -2.06 6.16
N LEU A 58 1.09 -1.97 7.44
CA LEU A 58 0.15 -2.05 8.56
C LEU A 58 -0.89 -0.92 8.50
N THR A 59 -0.44 0.33 8.41
CA THR A 59 -1.34 1.49 8.33
C THR A 59 -2.13 1.48 7.02
N ALA A 60 -1.51 1.11 5.90
CA ALA A 60 -2.18 0.98 4.61
C ALA A 60 -3.32 -0.05 4.64
N GLY A 61 -3.11 -1.19 5.30
CA GLY A 61 -4.11 -2.25 5.45
C GLY A 61 -5.19 -1.92 6.48
N SER A 62 -4.81 -1.39 7.64
CA SER A 62 -5.74 -1.10 8.75
C SER A 62 -6.68 0.07 8.43
N PHE A 63 -6.14 1.16 7.88
CA PHE A 63 -6.92 2.36 7.56
C PHE A 63 -7.46 2.39 6.12
N ASN A 64 -7.29 1.30 5.35
CA ASN A 64 -7.66 1.23 3.93
C ASN A 64 -7.04 2.37 3.10
N LEU A 65 -5.76 2.68 3.34
CA LEU A 65 -5.02 3.72 2.62
C LEU A 65 -4.21 3.14 1.47
N CYS A 66 -4.00 3.95 0.43
CA CYS A 66 -3.14 3.67 -0.70
C CYS A 66 -2.13 4.81 -0.85
N TYR A 67 -0.93 4.61 -0.29
CA TYR A 67 0.15 5.59 -0.35
C TYR A 67 0.60 5.88 -1.79
N ILE A 68 0.49 4.91 -2.70
CA ILE A 68 0.82 5.07 -4.13
C ILE A 68 -0.08 6.14 -4.76
N SER A 69 -1.40 6.04 -4.58
CA SER A 69 -2.34 7.04 -5.11
C SER A 69 -2.06 8.43 -4.52
N GLY A 70 -1.83 8.52 -3.21
CA GLY A 70 -1.48 9.78 -2.54
C GLY A 70 -0.21 10.42 -3.12
N LEU A 71 0.83 9.63 -3.34
CA LEU A 71 2.09 10.10 -3.92
C LEU A 71 1.93 10.58 -5.38
N LEU A 72 0.96 10.02 -6.11
CA LEU A 72 0.62 10.43 -7.48
C LEU A 72 -0.37 11.61 -7.54
N GLY A 73 -0.71 12.23 -6.42
CA GLY A 73 -1.64 13.35 -6.32
C GLY A 73 -3.12 12.95 -6.27
N GLY A 74 -3.42 11.67 -6.07
CA GLY A 74 -4.76 11.13 -5.90
C GLY A 74 -5.20 11.05 -4.43
N PRO A 75 -6.44 10.60 -4.16
CA PRO A 75 -6.91 10.40 -2.79
C PRO A 75 -6.17 9.23 -2.12
N PHE A 76 -5.95 9.33 -0.80
CA PHE A 76 -5.37 8.22 -0.02
C PHE A 76 -6.36 7.09 0.25
N SER A 77 -7.66 7.38 0.35
CA SER A 77 -8.66 6.38 0.69
C SER A 77 -8.87 5.39 -0.46
N SER A 78 -8.64 4.10 -0.21
CA SER A 78 -8.90 3.03 -1.18
C SER A 78 -10.37 3.00 -1.62
N ARG A 79 -11.30 3.40 -0.73
CA ARG A 79 -12.73 3.52 -1.07
C ARG A 79 -12.98 4.63 -2.10
N LYS A 80 -12.37 5.80 -1.92
CA LYS A 80 -12.47 6.91 -2.88
C LYS A 80 -11.83 6.54 -4.22
N ILE A 81 -10.67 5.87 -4.19
CA ILE A 81 -10.01 5.40 -5.41
C ILE A 81 -10.91 4.45 -6.20
N ARG A 82 -11.54 3.45 -5.54
CA ARG A 82 -12.46 2.53 -6.23
C ARG A 82 -13.66 3.23 -6.86
N ALA A 83 -14.17 4.30 -6.25
CA ALA A 83 -15.24 5.10 -6.84
C ALA A 83 -14.80 5.90 -8.09
N LEU A 84 -13.50 6.05 -8.31
CA LEU A 84 -12.90 6.69 -9.49
C LEU A 84 -12.42 5.67 -10.54
N GLN A 85 -12.57 4.37 -10.29
CA GLN A 85 -12.15 3.29 -11.19
C GLN A 85 -13.28 2.82 -12.13
N SER A 86 -14.46 3.43 -12.00
CA SER A 86 -15.69 3.22 -12.76
C SER A 86 -15.61 3.79 -14.17
#